data_AF-A0A7X6S178-F1
#
_entry.id   AF-A0A7X6S178-F1
#
_cell.length_a   1.000
_cell.length_b   1.000
_cell.length_c   1.000
_cell.angle_alpha   90.00
_cell.angle_beta   90.00
_cell.angle_gamma   90.00
#
_symmetry.space_group_name_H-M   'P 1'
#
loop_
_entity.id
_entity.type
_entity.pdbx_description
1 polymer ?
#
loop_
_entity_poly.entity_id
_entity_poly.type
_entity_poly.pdbx_seq_one_letter_code
_entity_poly.pdbx_strand_id
1 'polypeptide(L)'
;MTSYISEYFSKKKQNNKITQSLPEEQQSFWLEFLTGSDRIESNADRRSRRKTVSLDFQLKNKRTGDETTLLDLLIDDTPTPLESIIQTDYDEFISSQLPHLEVILDELDELDKEIILLYFNYKEQECEHKGYEFKKYKQRSYREMGRILNLDYRKIQRKIPRIMDYVTRRLLEEINKNN
;
A
#
# COMPACT_ATOMS: atom_id res chain seq x y z
N MET A 1 6.76 24.39 -31.56
CA MET A 1 6.59 24.16 -30.11
C MET A 1 7.56 25.05 -29.37
N THR A 2 7.09 26.09 -28.70
CA THR A 2 7.91 26.90 -27.81
C THR A 2 8.27 26.07 -26.58
N SER A 3 9.56 25.99 -26.26
CA SER A 3 10.03 25.32 -25.04
C SER A 3 9.47 26.06 -23.83
N TYR A 4 8.86 25.34 -22.88
CA TYR A 4 8.33 25.89 -21.63
C TYR A 4 9.32 26.86 -20.94
N ILE A 5 10.61 26.55 -21.01
CA ILE A 5 11.69 27.37 -20.47
C ILE A 5 11.71 28.76 -21.13
N SER A 6 11.56 28.82 -22.45
CA SER A 6 11.56 30.08 -23.19
C SER A 6 10.33 30.95 -22.88
N GLU A 7 9.18 30.33 -22.67
CA GLU A 7 7.93 31.01 -22.33
C GLU A 7 7.98 31.57 -20.89
N TYR A 8 8.52 30.80 -19.95
CA TYR A 8 8.77 31.23 -18.58
C TYR A 8 9.67 32.47 -18.51
N PHE A 9 10.84 32.43 -19.18
CA PHE A 9 11.75 33.58 -19.19
C PHE A 9 11.17 34.81 -19.89
N SER A 10 10.38 34.62 -20.94
CA SER A 10 9.66 35.72 -21.62
C SER A 10 8.68 36.40 -20.67
N LYS A 11 7.84 35.60 -19.99
CA LYS A 11 6.82 36.09 -19.05
C LYS A 11 7.43 36.78 -17.85
N LYS A 12 8.53 36.23 -17.30
CA LYS A 12 9.31 36.85 -16.22
C LYS A 12 9.86 38.23 -16.63
N LYS A 13 10.39 38.34 -17.85
CA LYS A 13 10.90 39.61 -18.39
C LYS A 13 9.79 40.64 -18.59
N GLN A 14 8.60 40.20 -19.01
CA GLN A 14 7.44 41.05 -19.16
C GLN A 14 6.92 41.56 -17.80
N ASN A 15 6.81 40.68 -16.81
CA ASN A 15 6.37 41.05 -15.46
C ASN A 15 7.30 42.08 -14.82
N ASN A 16 8.62 41.90 -14.95
CA ASN A 16 9.60 42.88 -14.44
C ASN A 16 9.48 44.26 -15.11
N LYS A 17 9.16 44.31 -16.41
CA LYS A 17 8.93 45.58 -17.11
C LYS A 17 7.68 46.29 -16.57
N ILE A 18 6.61 45.53 -16.31
CA ILE A 18 5.36 46.07 -15.77
C ILE A 18 5.61 46.62 -14.36
N THR A 19 6.30 45.89 -13.50
CA THR A 19 6.59 46.36 -12.13
C THR A 19 7.47 47.60 -12.09
N GLN A 20 8.48 47.69 -12.98
CA GLN A 20 9.36 48.87 -13.05
C GLN A 20 8.67 50.12 -13.60
N SER A 21 7.52 49.97 -14.27
CA SER A 21 6.72 51.11 -14.75
C SER A 21 5.80 51.72 -13.68
N LEU A 22 5.72 51.11 -12.50
CA LEU A 22 4.86 51.55 -11.40
C LEU A 22 5.63 52.41 -10.38
N PRO A 23 4.92 53.23 -9.58
CA PRO A 23 5.54 53.99 -8.48
C PRO A 23 6.25 53.08 -7.47
N GLU A 24 7.41 53.50 -6.97
CA GLU A 24 8.31 52.71 -6.11
C GLU A 24 7.60 52.05 -4.92
N GLU A 25 6.66 52.78 -4.30
CA GLU A 25 5.85 52.31 -3.17
C GLU A 25 5.00 51.07 -3.48
N GLN A 26 4.63 50.86 -4.75
CA GLN A 26 3.78 49.75 -5.18
C GLN A 26 4.57 48.62 -5.85
N GLN A 27 5.84 48.83 -6.20
CA GLN A 27 6.63 47.85 -6.93
C GLN A 27 6.84 46.55 -6.14
N SER A 28 7.09 46.66 -4.84
CA SER A 28 7.31 45.50 -3.96
C SER A 28 6.07 44.60 -3.88
N PHE A 29 4.89 45.19 -3.71
CA PHE A 29 3.61 44.48 -3.68
C PHE A 29 3.32 43.77 -5.01
N TRP A 30 3.44 44.48 -6.14
CA TRP A 30 3.13 43.90 -7.45
C TRP A 30 4.16 42.85 -7.88
N LEU A 31 5.42 43.01 -7.51
CA LEU A 31 6.45 42.02 -7.78
C LEU A 31 6.20 40.74 -6.99
N GLU A 32 5.81 40.83 -5.72
CA GLU A 32 5.44 39.67 -4.91
C GLU A 32 4.15 39.00 -5.41
N PHE A 33 3.13 39.79 -5.81
CA PHE A 33 1.89 39.28 -6.37
C PHE A 33 2.11 38.52 -7.70
N LEU A 34 2.90 39.09 -8.62
CA LEU A 34 3.16 38.50 -9.93
C LEU A 34 4.13 37.31 -9.89
N THR A 35 4.92 37.16 -8.83
CA THR A 35 5.82 36.02 -8.61
C THR A 35 5.30 35.03 -7.58
N GLY A 36 4.14 35.29 -6.96
CA GLY A 36 3.54 34.43 -5.94
C GLY A 36 3.14 33.05 -6.46
N SER A 37 2.75 32.93 -7.73
CA SER A 37 2.47 31.66 -8.39
C SER A 37 3.72 30.83 -8.72
N ASP A 38 4.90 31.45 -8.83
CA ASP A 38 6.17 30.76 -9.05
C ASP A 38 6.67 30.04 -7.78
N ARG A 39 6.16 30.41 -6.59
CA ARG A 39 6.54 29.77 -5.31
C ARG A 39 5.88 28.40 -5.10
N ILE A 40 4.80 28.09 -5.83
CA ILE A 40 4.08 26.81 -5.72
C ILE A 40 4.44 25.96 -6.93
N GLU A 41 5.59 25.30 -6.85
CA GLU A 41 5.99 24.31 -7.85
C GLU A 41 4.96 23.16 -7.86
N SER A 42 4.19 23.02 -8.93
CA SER A 42 3.23 21.92 -9.05
C SER A 42 3.97 20.59 -9.21
N ASN A 43 3.38 19.48 -8.75
CA ASN A 43 3.96 18.15 -8.94
C ASN A 43 4.16 17.80 -10.43
N ALA A 44 3.37 18.39 -11.32
CA ALA A 44 3.53 18.24 -12.77
C ALA A 44 4.81 18.93 -13.27
N ASP A 45 5.13 20.13 -12.75
CA ASP A 45 6.35 20.88 -13.09
C ASP A 45 7.63 20.21 -12.56
N ARG A 46 7.53 19.45 -11.46
CA ARG A 46 8.64 18.60 -10.98
C ARG A 46 8.86 17.38 -11.87
N ARG A 47 7.78 16.72 -12.30
CA ARG A 47 7.87 15.51 -13.13
C ARG A 47 8.42 15.83 -14.52
N SER A 48 8.03 16.94 -15.13
CA SER A 48 8.51 17.35 -16.46
C SER A 48 10.00 17.74 -16.51
N ARG A 49 10.60 18.11 -15.36
CA ARG A 49 12.03 18.40 -15.24
C ARG A 49 12.91 17.20 -14.87
N ARG A 50 12.35 16.11 -14.36
CA ARG A 50 13.11 14.90 -14.05
C ARG A 50 13.48 14.19 -15.35
N LYS A 51 14.75 14.25 -15.72
CA LYS A 51 15.28 13.42 -16.81
C LYS A 51 15.36 11.98 -16.33
N THR A 52 14.86 11.04 -17.12
CA THR A 52 15.12 9.61 -16.90
C THR A 52 16.62 9.37 -16.99
N VAL A 53 17.16 8.61 -16.05
CA VAL A 53 18.57 8.22 -16.02
C VAL A 53 18.66 6.76 -16.43
N SER A 54 19.59 6.43 -17.31
CA SER A 54 19.81 5.03 -17.69
C SER A 54 20.35 4.24 -16.51
N LEU A 55 19.85 3.03 -16.30
CA LEU A 55 20.33 2.13 -15.26
C LEU A 55 21.75 1.61 -15.56
N ASP A 56 22.14 1.60 -16.83
CA ASP A 56 23.48 1.24 -17.31
C ASP A 56 24.52 2.35 -17.09
N PHE A 57 24.13 3.46 -16.46
CA PHE A 57 25.05 4.57 -16.21
C PHE A 57 26.14 4.13 -15.22
N GLN A 58 27.39 4.18 -15.68
CA GLN A 58 28.56 3.86 -14.87
C GLN A 58 28.85 4.98 -13.86
N LEU A 59 28.86 4.60 -12.59
CA LEU A 59 29.27 5.40 -11.46
C LEU A 59 30.69 5.02 -11.07
N LYS A 60 31.55 6.03 -10.89
CA LYS A 60 32.92 5.83 -10.42
C LYS A 60 33.06 6.35 -9.01
N ASN A 61 33.48 5.48 -8.09
CA ASN A 61 33.79 5.88 -6.73
C ASN A 61 35.08 6.71 -6.74
N LYS A 62 34.99 7.99 -6.40
CA LYS A 62 36.13 8.90 -6.39
C LYS A 62 37.22 8.54 -5.37
N ARG A 63 36.88 7.75 -4.34
CA ARG A 63 37.79 7.41 -3.24
C ARG A 63 38.51 6.08 -3.45
N THR A 64 37.84 5.07 -4.00
CA THR A 64 38.41 3.73 -4.21
C THR A 64 38.77 3.45 -5.67
N GLY A 65 38.20 4.21 -6.61
CA GLY A 65 38.41 4.02 -8.05
C GLY A 65 37.48 2.98 -8.68
N ASP A 66 36.68 2.27 -7.87
CA ASP A 66 35.77 1.22 -8.32
C ASP A 66 34.66 1.77 -9.22
N GLU A 67 34.28 0.98 -10.22
CA GLU A 67 33.21 1.30 -11.17
C GLU A 67 32.02 0.36 -10.89
N THR A 68 30.83 0.94 -10.72
CA THR A 68 29.56 0.23 -10.51
C THR A 68 28.48 0.84 -11.39
N THR A 69 27.40 0.13 -11.69
CA THR A 69 26.24 0.72 -12.41
C THR A 69 25.15 1.16 -11.43
N LEU A 70 24.21 1.98 -11.88
CA LEU A 70 23.02 2.31 -11.08
C LEU A 70 22.15 1.08 -10.82
N LEU A 71 22.12 0.12 -11.77
CA LEU A 71 21.42 -1.14 -11.62
C LEU A 71 21.94 -1.96 -10.43
N ASP A 72 23.27 -2.01 -10.26
CA ASP A 72 23.92 -2.78 -9.18
C ASP A 72 23.62 -2.21 -7.79
N LEU A 73 23.15 -0.97 -7.71
CA LEU A 73 22.81 -0.29 -6.46
C LEU A 73 21.33 -0.41 -6.09
N LEU A 74 20.49 -0.94 -7.00
CA LEU A 74 19.08 -1.16 -6.71
C LEU A 74 18.91 -2.44 -5.89
N ILE A 75 18.02 -2.35 -4.91
CA ILE A 75 17.57 -3.51 -4.15
C ILE A 75 16.49 -4.18 -5.01
N ASP A 76 16.68 -5.46 -5.30
CA ASP A 76 15.66 -6.27 -5.92
C ASP A 76 14.63 -6.66 -4.85
N ASP A 77 13.44 -6.10 -4.95
CA ASP A 77 12.32 -6.39 -4.05
C ASP A 77 11.52 -7.63 -4.49
N THR A 78 12.01 -8.40 -5.49
CA THR A 78 11.38 -9.67 -5.86
C THR A 78 11.58 -10.72 -4.77
N PRO A 79 10.60 -11.64 -4.60
CA PRO A 79 10.70 -12.66 -3.57
C PRO A 79 11.94 -13.53 -3.80
N THR A 80 12.74 -13.67 -2.75
CA THR A 80 13.95 -14.47 -2.78
C THR A 80 13.62 -15.96 -2.96
N PRO A 81 14.56 -16.78 -3.46
CA PRO A 81 14.35 -18.23 -3.56
C PRO A 81 14.04 -18.92 -2.22
N LEU A 82 14.48 -18.33 -1.10
CA LEU A 82 14.13 -18.84 0.23
C LEU A 82 12.68 -18.50 0.58
N GLU A 83 12.21 -17.28 0.28
CA GLU A 83 10.82 -16.89 0.49
C GLU A 83 9.87 -17.73 -0.36
N SER A 84 10.26 -18.10 -1.59
CA SER A 84 9.44 -18.99 -2.41
C SER A 84 9.35 -20.41 -1.86
N ILE A 85 10.45 -20.98 -1.38
CA ILE A 85 10.46 -22.31 -0.73
C ILE A 85 9.60 -22.30 0.54
N ILE A 86 9.76 -21.27 1.37
CA ILE A 86 8.97 -21.12 2.59
C ILE A 86 7.47 -21.01 2.24
N GLN A 87 7.13 -20.26 1.19
CA GLN A 87 5.74 -20.14 0.74
C GLN A 87 5.18 -21.48 0.25
N THR A 88 5.95 -22.26 -0.52
CA THR A 88 5.52 -23.59 -0.97
C THR A 88 5.30 -24.54 0.18
N ASP A 89 6.18 -24.56 1.18
CA ASP A 89 6.02 -25.39 2.37
C ASP A 89 4.76 -25.01 3.16
N TYR A 90 4.48 -23.71 3.28
CA TYR A 90 3.23 -23.24 3.90
C TYR A 90 2.00 -23.65 3.11
N ASP A 91 2.03 -23.54 1.78
CA ASP A 91 0.89 -23.89 0.92
C ASP A 91 0.60 -25.40 0.96
N GLU A 92 1.64 -26.25 0.96
CA GLU A 92 1.51 -27.69 1.15
C GLU A 92 0.96 -28.03 2.54
N PHE A 93 1.49 -27.38 3.58
CA PHE A 93 0.98 -27.54 4.94
C PHE A 93 -0.51 -27.17 5.02
N ILE A 94 -0.90 -25.99 4.53
CA ILE A 94 -2.30 -25.55 4.51
C ILE A 94 -3.17 -26.55 3.76
N SER A 95 -2.73 -26.98 2.58
CA SER A 95 -3.45 -27.96 1.76
C SER A 95 -3.67 -29.28 2.48
N SER A 96 -2.70 -29.73 3.28
CA SER A 96 -2.84 -30.95 4.09
C SER A 96 -3.85 -30.80 5.25
N GLN A 97 -4.01 -29.59 5.80
CA GLN A 97 -4.88 -29.34 6.94
C GLN A 97 -6.32 -29.00 6.56
N LEU A 98 -6.57 -28.52 5.33
CA LEU A 98 -7.90 -28.13 4.86
C LEU A 98 -8.97 -29.24 5.01
N PRO A 99 -8.71 -30.50 4.63
CA PRO A 99 -9.69 -31.57 4.78
C PRO A 99 -10.07 -31.84 6.25
N HIS A 100 -9.09 -31.78 7.15
CA HIS A 100 -9.35 -31.96 8.59
C HIS A 100 -10.19 -30.82 9.16
N LEU A 101 -9.91 -29.59 8.74
CA LEU A 101 -10.70 -28.44 9.13
C LEU A 101 -12.14 -28.53 8.61
N GLU A 102 -12.35 -29.01 7.37
CA GLU A 102 -13.68 -29.19 6.79
C GLU A 102 -14.54 -30.15 7.63
N VAL A 103 -13.99 -31.30 8.01
CA VAL A 103 -14.67 -32.27 8.89
C VAL A 103 -15.04 -31.64 10.24
N ILE A 104 -14.12 -30.91 10.86
CA ILE A 104 -14.35 -30.27 12.16
C ILE A 104 -15.39 -29.15 12.06
N LEU A 105 -15.41 -28.41 10.95
CA LEU A 105 -16.43 -27.38 10.71
C LEU A 105 -17.81 -27.98 10.48
N ASP A 106 -17.90 -29.19 9.94
CA ASP A 106 -19.17 -29.93 9.80
C ASP A 106 -19.70 -30.50 11.11
N GLU A 107 -18.84 -30.68 12.12
CA GLU A 107 -19.26 -31.05 13.49
C GLU A 107 -19.91 -29.88 14.26
N LEU A 108 -19.69 -28.63 13.81
CA LEU A 108 -20.25 -27.44 14.46
C LEU A 108 -21.74 -27.26 14.16
N ASP A 109 -22.48 -26.72 15.12
CA ASP A 109 -23.83 -26.21 14.89
C ASP A 109 -23.82 -25.17 13.75
N GLU A 110 -24.88 -25.15 12.93
CA GLU A 110 -24.99 -24.29 11.74
C GLU A 110 -24.70 -22.82 12.04
N LEU A 111 -25.23 -22.31 13.16
CA LEU A 111 -25.01 -20.94 13.61
C LEU A 111 -23.56 -20.68 14.09
N ASP A 112 -22.90 -21.66 14.69
CA ASP A 112 -21.51 -21.53 15.13
C ASP A 112 -20.55 -21.61 13.94
N LYS A 113 -20.86 -22.46 12.95
CA LYS A 113 -20.19 -22.51 11.65
C LYS A 113 -20.31 -21.17 10.90
N GLU A 114 -21.51 -20.60 10.82
CA GLU A 114 -21.71 -19.28 10.20
C GLU A 114 -20.95 -18.16 10.92
N ILE A 115 -20.95 -18.16 12.26
CA ILE A 115 -20.19 -17.18 13.06
C ILE A 115 -18.70 -17.26 12.74
N ILE A 116 -18.11 -18.45 12.70
CA ILE A 116 -16.67 -18.60 12.51
C ILE A 116 -16.24 -18.32 11.06
N LEU A 117 -17.02 -18.78 10.08
CA LEU A 117 -16.78 -18.45 8.68
C LEU A 117 -16.85 -16.94 8.43
N LEU A 118 -17.83 -16.27 9.04
CA LEU A 118 -17.97 -14.82 8.92
C LEU A 118 -16.87 -14.05 9.67
N TYR A 119 -16.33 -14.61 10.75
CA TYR A 119 -15.23 -14.02 11.52
C TYR A 119 -13.91 -13.98 10.74
N PHE A 120 -13.65 -15.02 9.95
CA PHE A 120 -12.49 -15.12 9.06
C PHE A 120 -12.74 -14.59 7.64
N ASN A 121 -13.97 -14.16 7.33
CA ASN A 121 -14.29 -13.51 6.06
C ASN A 121 -13.78 -12.05 6.07
N TYR A 122 -12.61 -11.82 5.49
CA TYR A 122 -12.06 -10.48 5.31
C TYR A 122 -12.80 -9.73 4.20
N LYS A 123 -13.09 -8.45 4.45
CA LYS A 123 -13.63 -7.55 3.45
C LYS A 123 -12.48 -6.90 2.69
N GLU A 124 -12.46 -7.08 1.38
CA GLU A 124 -11.59 -6.33 0.47
C GLU A 124 -11.99 -4.85 0.46
N GLN A 125 -11.01 -3.97 0.66
CA GLN A 125 -11.14 -2.53 0.57
C GLN A 125 -10.05 -1.98 -0.32
N GLU A 126 -10.43 -1.37 -1.43
CA GLU A 126 -9.53 -0.59 -2.27
C GLU A 126 -9.25 0.75 -1.59
N CYS A 127 -7.97 1.07 -1.43
CA CYS A 127 -7.52 2.30 -0.81
C CYS A 127 -6.58 3.02 -1.76
N GLU A 128 -6.84 4.30 -1.99
CA GLU A 128 -5.92 5.20 -2.69
C GLU A 128 -5.15 6.03 -1.65
N HIS A 129 -3.82 5.93 -1.66
CA HIS A 129 -2.97 6.84 -0.89
C HIS A 129 -1.88 7.43 -1.77
N LYS A 130 -1.86 8.77 -1.90
CA LYS A 130 -0.86 9.52 -2.68
C LYS A 130 -0.72 9.04 -4.14
N GLY A 131 -1.83 8.60 -4.75
CA GLY A 131 -1.85 8.12 -6.15
C GLY A 131 -1.39 6.68 -6.34
N TYR A 132 -1.26 5.89 -5.26
CA TYR A 132 -1.06 4.45 -5.30
C TYR A 132 -2.32 3.73 -4.82
N GLU A 133 -2.81 2.80 -5.62
CA GLU A 133 -3.92 1.89 -5.28
C GLU A 133 -3.36 0.65 -4.58
N PHE A 134 -3.89 0.32 -3.41
CA PHE A 134 -3.58 -0.95 -2.75
C PHE A 134 -4.84 -1.58 -2.17
N LYS A 135 -4.90 -2.92 -2.25
CA LYS A 135 -5.97 -3.71 -1.65
C LYS A 135 -5.66 -3.97 -0.18
N LYS A 136 -6.59 -3.60 0.69
CA LYS A 136 -6.51 -3.90 2.13
C LYS A 136 -7.60 -4.87 2.51
N TYR A 137 -7.21 -5.96 3.15
CA TYR A 137 -8.14 -6.91 3.75
C TYR A 137 -8.45 -6.48 5.17
N LYS A 138 -9.71 -6.16 5.45
CA LYS A 138 -10.16 -5.75 6.78
C LYS A 138 -11.07 -6.80 7.38
N GLN A 139 -10.74 -7.24 8.59
CA GLN A 139 -11.62 -8.14 9.35
C GLN A 139 -12.96 -7.46 9.65
N ARG A 140 -14.06 -8.20 9.53
CA ARG A 140 -15.40 -7.70 9.85
C ARG A 140 -15.51 -7.41 11.34
N SER A 141 -16.18 -6.31 11.68
CA SER A 141 -16.46 -6.00 13.07
C SER A 141 -17.60 -6.87 13.62
N TYR A 142 -17.60 -7.17 14.92
CA TYR A 142 -18.69 -7.93 15.55
C TYR A 142 -20.08 -7.29 15.35
N ARG A 143 -20.14 -5.95 15.21
CA ARG A 143 -21.39 -5.24 14.92
C ARG A 143 -21.89 -5.51 13.52
N GLU A 144 -21.00 -5.54 12.53
CA GLU A 144 -21.36 -5.91 11.15
C GLU A 144 -21.80 -7.37 11.08
N MET A 145 -21.08 -8.27 11.77
CA MET A 145 -21.48 -9.67 11.89
C MET A 145 -22.87 -9.82 12.53
N GLY A 146 -23.14 -9.06 13.59
CA GLY A 146 -24.45 -9.06 14.26
C GLY A 146 -25.60 -8.61 13.36
N ARG A 147 -25.35 -7.66 12.45
CA ARG A 147 -26.36 -7.24 11.45
C ARG A 147 -26.61 -8.32 10.41
N ILE A 148 -25.57 -9.06 9.99
CA ILE A 148 -25.70 -10.12 8.99
C ILE A 148 -26.45 -11.32 9.56
N LEU A 149 -26.09 -11.73 10.77
CA LEU A 149 -26.64 -12.92 11.43
C LEU A 149 -27.92 -12.63 12.23
N ASN A 150 -28.41 -11.37 12.25
CA ASN A 150 -29.51 -10.92 13.12
C ASN A 150 -29.30 -11.32 14.60
N LEU A 151 -28.07 -11.18 15.09
CA LEU A 151 -27.66 -11.51 16.46
C LEU A 151 -27.05 -10.31 17.18
N ASP A 152 -27.19 -10.27 18.50
CA ASP A 152 -26.45 -9.32 19.32
C ASP A 152 -24.93 -9.59 19.18
N TYR A 153 -24.18 -8.55 18.81
CA TYR A 153 -22.72 -8.60 18.67
C TYR A 153 -22.03 -9.13 19.93
N ARG A 154 -22.59 -8.92 21.12
CA ARG A 154 -22.05 -9.44 22.39
C ARG A 154 -22.15 -10.96 22.48
N LYS A 155 -23.20 -11.56 21.90
CA LYS A 155 -23.35 -13.02 21.84
C LYS A 155 -22.30 -13.62 20.90
N ILE A 156 -22.10 -13.00 19.74
CA ILE A 156 -21.04 -13.37 18.78
C ILE A 156 -19.67 -13.31 19.45
N GLN A 157 -19.35 -12.19 20.10
CA GLN A 157 -18.07 -11.98 20.79
C GLN A 157 -17.79 -13.04 21.88
N ARG A 158 -18.82 -13.53 22.58
CA ARG A 158 -18.66 -14.58 23.61
C ARG A 158 -18.57 -15.99 23.02
N LYS A 159 -19.18 -16.23 21.85
CA LYS A 159 -19.18 -17.53 21.20
C LYS A 159 -17.85 -17.84 20.52
N ILE A 160 -17.25 -16.86 19.85
CA ILE A 160 -16.01 -17.05 19.07
C ILE A 160 -14.90 -17.77 19.86
N PRO A 161 -14.53 -17.35 21.09
CA PRO A 161 -13.50 -18.06 21.84
C PRO A 161 -13.84 -19.53 22.10
N ARG A 162 -15.11 -19.84 22.39
CA ARG A 162 -15.56 -21.22 22.67
C ARG A 162 -15.51 -22.10 21.43
N ILE A 163 -15.91 -21.54 20.29
CA ILE A 163 -15.85 -22.21 18.99
C ILE A 163 -14.37 -22.46 18.63
N MET A 164 -13.51 -21.46 18.78
CA MET A 164 -12.06 -21.58 18.52
C MET A 164 -11.39 -22.61 19.43
N ASP A 165 -11.73 -22.64 20.72
CA ASP A 165 -11.21 -23.66 21.65
C ASP A 165 -11.62 -25.07 21.24
N TYR A 166 -12.85 -25.24 20.76
CA TYR A 166 -13.33 -26.52 20.24
C TYR A 166 -12.59 -26.93 18.98
N VAL A 167 -12.51 -26.05 17.98
CA VAL A 167 -11.82 -26.31 16.70
C VAL A 167 -10.35 -26.65 16.95
N THR A 168 -9.67 -25.90 17.82
CA THR A 168 -8.25 -26.13 18.15
C THR A 168 -8.05 -27.49 18.81
N ARG A 169 -8.91 -27.87 19.75
CA ARG A 169 -8.83 -29.17 20.43
C ARG A 169 -9.07 -30.32 19.46
N ARG A 170 -10.10 -30.22 18.62
CA ARG A 170 -10.43 -31.25 17.61
C ARG A 170 -9.32 -31.38 16.57
N LEU A 171 -8.73 -30.26 16.12
CA LEU A 171 -7.60 -30.30 15.20
C LEU A 171 -6.41 -31.06 15.80
N LEU A 172 -6.07 -30.79 17.06
CA LEU A 172 -5.00 -31.52 17.76
C LEU A 172 -5.32 -33.02 17.90
N GLU A 173 -6.57 -33.38 18.18
CA GLU A 173 -7.01 -34.77 18.24
C GLU A 173 -6.90 -35.47 16.88
N GLU A 174 -7.31 -34.82 15.78
CA GLU A 174 -7.21 -35.38 14.43
C GLU A 174 -5.76 -35.52 13.96
N ILE A 175 -4.89 -34.55 14.26
CA ILE A 175 -3.45 -34.64 13.95
C ILE A 175 -2.82 -35.80 14.72
N ASN A 176 -3.17 -35.99 16.00
CA ASN A 176 -2.63 -37.07 16.82
C ASN A 176 -3.15 -38.46 16.44
N LYS A 177 -4.28 -38.57 15.73
CA LYS A 177 -4.79 -39.85 15.21
C LYS A 177 -4.06 -40.34 13.96
N ASN A 178 -3.43 -39.42 13.22
CA ASN A 178 -2.78 -39.69 11.93
C ASN A 178 -1.24 -39.83 12.04
N ASN A 179 -0.68 -39.70 13.25
CA ASN A 179 0.71 -40.03 13.60
C ASN A 179 0.80 -41.37 14.31
#